data_AF-A0A9E9DGR7-F1
#
_entry.id   AF-A0A9E9DGR7-F1
#
_cell.length_a   1.000
_cell.length_b   1.000
_cell.length_c   1.000
_cell.angle_alpha   90.00
_cell.angle_beta   90.00
_cell.angle_gamma   90.00
#
_symmetry.space_group_name_H-M   'P 1'
#
loop_
_entity.id
_entity.type
_entity.pdbx_description
1 polymer ?
#
loop_
_entity_poly.entity_id
_entity_poly.type
_entity_poly.pdbx_seq_one_letter_code
_entity_poly.pdbx_strand_id
1 'polypeptide(L)'
;MLAGAPQAASGLIAGRITRSPGIILAVPVVDAQGKTIAVIGGAINLLRQNFMVDLASNAIGATGRYCVTTNENPARYVIQADVTKILSPVGPAQTLCGVRDPGPNPLLRMHPLVARATMATTGWSVVAVLPGAEAFDPLARVRRRVILLAIAAIGLAAFAMWWMARHMLRPLDTLRDLVQRSAGDMRAVQSLPVQRADEIGALANAFRDMMEQLRDRTEALEGSREAARASVRHMQEIADRVPYLVAFLDSNERFAFVNRACELRLRRPRERILGATASELLGSSLYREFAPHLARAFAGEAATFIWDFGDDAAFRCFEVSYQPEWAMHDVLAGVHVFVRDITVERSNERRWRRESHTDHLTGLLNRKGFDQALAGALRVAREGGGAQALLFVDLDRFKLVNDTWGHALGDELLRRLAKRLVASVREGDVIARFGGDEFAVIMRDVQDILDVERTAMSILDATSRPMSLSVGAVTVGACVGVAMVASGEVKTPDMMFDAADRALYDAKHGGRGRFVLGDGACVAD
;
A
#
# COMPACT_ATOMS: atom_id res chain seq x y z
N MET A 1 -58.89 -51.82 104.57
CA MET A 1 -58.27 -52.17 103.27
C MET A 1 -59.31 -52.55 102.24
N LEU A 2 -60.23 -53.47 102.52
CA LEU A 2 -61.25 -53.89 101.56
C LEU A 2 -62.59 -53.15 101.78
N ALA A 3 -62.65 -51.88 101.40
CA ALA A 3 -63.89 -51.07 101.47
C ALA A 3 -64.82 -51.41 100.28
N GLY A 4 -65.20 -52.67 100.13
CA GLY A 4 -66.00 -53.17 98.99
C GLY A 4 -65.22 -53.40 97.69
N ALA A 5 -63.90 -53.20 97.69
CA ALA A 5 -63.05 -53.46 96.53
C ALA A 5 -62.80 -54.97 96.33
N PRO A 6 -62.68 -55.46 95.09
CA PRO A 6 -62.44 -56.89 94.80
C PRO A 6 -61.07 -57.38 95.30
N GLN A 7 -60.13 -56.48 95.52
CA GLN A 7 -58.84 -56.73 96.15
C GLN A 7 -58.29 -55.42 96.74
N ALA A 8 -57.44 -55.52 97.77
CA ALA A 8 -56.74 -54.38 98.34
C ALA A 8 -55.26 -54.71 98.54
N ALA A 9 -54.40 -53.76 98.20
CA ALA A 9 -52.99 -53.80 98.56
C ALA A 9 -52.73 -52.78 99.67
N SER A 10 -51.82 -53.11 100.57
CA SER A 10 -51.31 -52.15 101.54
C SER A 10 -50.39 -51.12 100.89
N GLY A 11 -50.15 -50.02 101.60
CA GLY A 11 -48.94 -49.24 101.38
C GLY A 11 -47.68 -50.09 101.62
N LEU A 12 -46.51 -49.52 101.32
CA LEU A 12 -45.23 -50.16 101.63
C LEU A 12 -45.09 -50.37 103.14
N ILE A 13 -44.85 -51.60 103.56
CA ILE A 13 -44.59 -51.94 104.96
C ILE A 13 -43.18 -52.52 105.11
N ALA A 14 -42.59 -52.35 106.29
CA ALA A 14 -41.37 -53.04 106.67
C ALA A 14 -41.71 -54.11 107.70
N GLY A 15 -41.27 -55.35 107.46
CA GLY A 15 -41.49 -56.46 108.40
C GLY A 15 -40.90 -56.15 109.78
N ARG A 16 -41.65 -56.34 110.86
CA ARG A 16 -41.23 -55.96 112.22
C ARG A 16 -40.01 -56.74 112.73
N ILE A 17 -39.82 -57.97 112.23
CA ILE A 17 -38.73 -58.88 112.61
C ILE A 17 -37.58 -58.81 111.59
N THR A 18 -37.89 -58.92 110.30
CA THR A 18 -36.88 -59.01 109.22
C THR A 18 -36.45 -57.65 108.66
N ARG A 19 -37.18 -56.57 108.98
CA ARG A 19 -37.10 -55.24 108.33
C ARG A 19 -37.17 -55.27 106.80
N SER A 20 -37.57 -56.39 106.20
CA SER A 20 -37.68 -56.52 104.75
C SER A 20 -38.89 -55.72 104.25
N PRO A 21 -38.74 -54.88 103.21
CA PRO A 21 -39.86 -54.22 102.56
C PRO A 21 -40.81 -55.25 101.95
N GLY A 22 -42.09 -55.04 102.15
CA GLY A 22 -43.13 -55.90 101.63
C GLY A 22 -44.45 -55.19 101.44
N ILE A 23 -45.37 -55.89 100.82
CA ILE A 23 -46.72 -55.43 100.54
C ILE A 23 -47.67 -56.53 100.98
N ILE A 24 -48.74 -56.17 101.67
CA ILE A 24 -49.82 -57.10 102.00
C ILE A 24 -50.90 -56.96 100.94
N LEU A 25 -51.26 -58.07 100.33
CA LEU A 25 -52.43 -58.21 99.47
C LEU A 25 -53.52 -58.89 100.28
N ALA A 26 -54.71 -58.31 100.27
CA ALA A 26 -55.89 -58.90 100.89
C ALA A 26 -56.96 -59.08 99.82
N VAL A 27 -57.49 -60.30 99.72
CA VAL A 27 -58.61 -60.65 98.83
C VAL A 27 -59.76 -61.12 99.71
N PRO A 28 -60.96 -60.53 99.59
CA PRO A 28 -62.12 -60.99 100.32
C PRO A 28 -62.62 -62.30 99.69
N VAL A 29 -62.89 -63.28 100.53
CA VAL A 29 -63.64 -64.48 100.16
C VAL A 29 -65.10 -64.18 100.44
N VAL A 30 -65.90 -64.20 99.38
CA VAL A 30 -67.33 -63.90 99.44
C VAL A 30 -68.16 -65.19 99.33
N ASP A 31 -69.32 -65.22 99.98
CA ASP A 31 -70.30 -66.30 99.79
C ASP A 31 -71.08 -66.13 98.48
N ALA A 32 -71.96 -67.09 98.18
CA ALA A 32 -72.80 -67.08 96.97
C ALA A 32 -73.76 -65.88 96.91
N GLN A 33 -73.97 -65.17 98.03
CA GLN A 33 -74.79 -63.98 98.15
C GLN A 33 -73.95 -62.69 98.10
N GLY A 34 -72.63 -62.79 97.86
CA GLY A 34 -71.70 -61.66 97.72
C GLY A 34 -71.25 -61.05 99.05
N LYS A 35 -71.59 -61.66 100.19
CA LYS A 35 -71.19 -61.17 101.52
C LYS A 35 -69.79 -61.71 101.86
N THR A 36 -68.90 -60.84 102.32
CA THR A 36 -67.55 -61.23 102.71
C THR A 36 -67.58 -62.13 103.95
N ILE A 37 -67.17 -63.38 103.79
CA ILE A 37 -67.14 -64.39 104.86
C ILE A 37 -65.73 -64.59 105.43
N ALA A 38 -64.69 -64.33 104.65
CA ALA A 38 -63.30 -64.35 105.11
C ALA A 38 -62.44 -63.38 104.30
N VAL A 39 -61.21 -63.13 104.74
CA VAL A 39 -60.21 -62.39 103.96
C VAL A 39 -58.94 -63.22 103.89
N ILE A 40 -58.51 -63.56 102.69
CA ILE A 40 -57.21 -64.19 102.45
C ILE A 40 -56.19 -63.06 102.29
N GLY A 41 -55.30 -62.96 103.27
CA GLY A 41 -54.15 -62.07 103.23
C GLY A 41 -52.88 -62.82 102.81
N GLY A 42 -52.14 -62.28 101.85
CA GLY A 42 -50.79 -62.71 101.49
C GLY A 42 -49.81 -61.54 101.61
N ALA A 43 -48.56 -61.82 101.97
CA ALA A 43 -47.50 -60.79 101.99
C ALA A 43 -46.46 -61.11 100.92
N ILE A 44 -46.17 -60.13 100.06
CA ILE A 44 -45.09 -60.21 99.08
C ILE A 44 -43.87 -59.53 99.67
N ASN A 45 -42.76 -60.26 99.74
CA ASN A 45 -41.45 -59.71 100.11
C ASN A 45 -40.78 -59.14 98.86
N LEU A 46 -40.49 -57.84 98.87
CA LEU A 46 -39.91 -57.12 97.74
C LEU A 46 -38.40 -57.39 97.54
N LEU A 47 -37.74 -58.05 98.49
CA LEU A 47 -36.33 -58.47 98.36
C LEU A 47 -36.16 -59.90 97.81
N ARG A 48 -37.23 -60.71 97.78
CA ARG A 48 -37.19 -62.06 97.19
C ARG A 48 -37.65 -62.01 95.74
N GLN A 49 -37.22 -62.99 94.93
CA GLN A 49 -37.67 -63.13 93.54
C GLN A 49 -39.20 -63.15 93.46
N ASN A 50 -39.74 -62.22 92.69
CA ASN A 50 -41.16 -62.06 92.41
C ASN A 50 -41.29 -61.32 91.07
N PHE A 51 -42.48 -61.35 90.48
CA PHE A 51 -42.76 -60.71 89.19
C PHE A 51 -42.36 -59.22 89.14
N MET A 52 -42.48 -58.50 90.26
CA MET A 52 -42.15 -57.08 90.30
C MET A 52 -40.63 -56.84 90.27
N VAL A 53 -39.84 -57.71 90.88
CA VAL A 53 -38.37 -57.72 90.78
C VAL A 53 -37.95 -58.12 89.35
N ASP A 54 -38.60 -59.10 88.75
CA ASP A 54 -38.34 -59.50 87.36
C ASP A 54 -38.59 -58.33 86.40
N LEU A 55 -39.67 -57.58 86.61
CA LEU A 55 -40.00 -56.39 85.82
C LEU A 55 -38.90 -55.31 85.88
N ALA A 56 -38.32 -55.04 87.06
CA ALA A 56 -37.24 -54.06 87.19
C ALA A 56 -35.87 -54.58 86.73
N SER A 57 -35.70 -55.90 86.72
CA SER A 57 -34.50 -56.55 86.19
C SER A 57 -34.45 -56.55 84.66
N ASN A 58 -35.63 -56.58 84.00
CA ASN A 58 -35.74 -56.47 82.56
C ASN A 58 -35.33 -55.09 82.05
N ALA A 59 -34.54 -55.08 80.99
CA ALA A 59 -34.06 -53.86 80.35
C ALA A 59 -35.02 -53.39 79.25
N ILE A 60 -35.12 -52.06 79.10
CA ILE A 60 -35.77 -51.42 77.96
C ILE A 60 -34.68 -51.06 76.96
N GLY A 61 -34.62 -51.76 75.83
CA GLY A 61 -33.47 -51.67 74.94
C GLY A 61 -32.22 -52.27 75.59
N ALA A 62 -31.05 -51.69 75.31
CA ALA A 62 -29.76 -52.14 75.82
C ALA A 62 -29.47 -51.64 77.24
N THR A 63 -29.89 -50.42 77.59
CA THR A 63 -29.49 -49.76 78.85
C THR A 63 -30.64 -49.15 79.65
N GLY A 64 -31.87 -49.13 79.12
CA GLY A 64 -33.05 -48.65 79.84
C GLY A 64 -33.52 -49.58 80.95
N ARG A 65 -34.25 -49.02 81.91
CA ARG A 65 -34.70 -49.73 83.12
C ARG A 65 -36.14 -49.37 83.48
N TYR A 66 -36.82 -50.31 84.12
CA TYR A 66 -38.09 -50.06 84.80
C TYR A 66 -37.86 -49.79 86.29
N CYS A 67 -38.68 -48.92 86.86
CA CYS A 67 -38.86 -48.83 88.30
C CYS A 67 -40.32 -48.58 88.64
N VAL A 68 -40.71 -48.92 89.86
CA VAL A 68 -42.06 -48.66 90.36
C VAL A 68 -41.95 -47.69 91.51
N THR A 69 -42.75 -46.63 91.49
CA THR A 69 -42.73 -45.58 92.51
C THR A 69 -44.09 -45.43 93.16
N THR A 70 -44.11 -45.11 94.45
CA THR A 70 -45.35 -44.72 95.12
C THR A 70 -45.86 -43.37 94.62
N ASN A 71 -47.13 -43.09 94.90
CA ASN A 71 -47.75 -41.78 94.64
C ASN A 71 -47.77 -40.88 95.89
N GLU A 72 -46.96 -41.22 96.90
CA GLU A 72 -46.79 -40.40 98.10
C GLU A 72 -45.86 -39.22 97.80
N ASN A 73 -45.88 -38.18 98.63
CA ASN A 73 -44.94 -37.07 98.54
C ASN A 73 -44.07 -37.02 99.81
N PRO A 74 -42.75 -37.29 99.74
CA PRO A 74 -41.97 -37.63 98.55
C PRO A 74 -42.24 -39.05 98.04
N ALA A 75 -42.23 -39.22 96.71
CA ALA A 75 -42.40 -40.52 96.07
C ALA A 75 -41.22 -41.42 96.45
N ARG A 76 -41.49 -42.70 96.70
CA ARG A 76 -40.46 -43.69 97.09
C ARG A 76 -40.39 -44.82 96.08
N TYR A 77 -39.22 -45.41 95.93
CA TYR A 77 -39.06 -46.61 95.10
C TYR A 77 -39.70 -47.82 95.77
N VAL A 78 -40.67 -48.43 95.09
CA VAL A 78 -41.25 -49.73 95.43
C VAL A 78 -40.32 -50.82 94.88
N ILE A 79 -39.92 -50.71 93.61
CA ILE A 79 -38.90 -51.56 92.98
C ILE A 79 -37.96 -50.69 92.15
N GLN A 80 -36.66 -51.00 92.24
CA GLN A 80 -35.60 -50.42 91.41
C GLN A 80 -34.56 -51.52 91.11
N ALA A 81 -33.82 -51.38 90.00
CA ALA A 81 -32.71 -52.28 89.64
C ALA A 81 -31.63 -52.39 90.74
N ASP A 82 -31.43 -51.33 91.51
CA ASP A 82 -30.58 -51.32 92.70
C ASP A 82 -31.45 -51.56 93.93
N VAL A 83 -31.43 -52.79 94.45
CA VAL A 83 -32.24 -53.24 95.60
C VAL A 83 -31.97 -52.45 96.87
N THR A 84 -30.79 -51.81 97.00
CA THR A 84 -30.45 -50.99 98.18
C THR A 84 -31.25 -49.70 98.27
N LYS A 85 -31.86 -49.27 97.16
CA LYS A 85 -32.63 -48.02 97.05
C LYS A 85 -34.14 -48.23 97.18
N ILE A 86 -34.59 -49.46 97.40
CA ILE A 86 -35.99 -49.73 97.72
C ILE A 86 -36.34 -49.00 99.02
N LEU A 87 -37.49 -48.30 99.06
CA LEU A 87 -37.95 -47.35 100.09
C LEU A 87 -37.26 -45.97 100.11
N SER A 88 -36.21 -45.71 99.32
CA SER A 88 -35.59 -44.38 99.28
C SER A 88 -36.45 -43.39 98.48
N PRO A 89 -36.38 -42.08 98.76
CA PRO A 89 -37.06 -41.07 97.95
C PRO A 89 -36.55 -41.10 96.50
N VAL A 90 -37.45 -40.84 95.55
CA VAL A 90 -37.16 -40.79 94.12
C VAL A 90 -36.32 -39.55 93.82
N GLY A 91 -35.14 -39.76 93.23
CA GLY A 91 -34.23 -38.70 92.82
C GLY A 91 -34.74 -37.89 91.61
N PRO A 92 -34.05 -36.80 91.22
CA PRO A 92 -34.39 -36.01 90.05
C PRO A 92 -34.39 -36.86 88.78
N ALA A 93 -35.12 -36.44 87.74
CA ALA A 93 -35.34 -37.18 86.49
C ALA A 93 -34.05 -37.70 85.83
N GLN A 94 -32.91 -37.05 86.07
CA GLN A 94 -31.57 -37.41 85.56
C GLN A 94 -30.98 -38.69 86.19
N THR A 95 -31.55 -39.15 87.31
CA THR A 95 -31.12 -40.34 88.08
C THR A 95 -32.25 -41.36 88.30
N LEU A 96 -33.34 -41.19 87.56
CA LEU A 96 -34.58 -41.94 87.72
C LEU A 96 -34.36 -43.43 87.38
N CYS A 97 -34.92 -44.32 88.20
CA CYS A 97 -34.79 -45.76 88.06
C CYS A 97 -33.33 -46.30 88.07
N GLY A 98 -32.36 -45.52 88.59
CA GLY A 98 -30.94 -45.93 88.65
C GLY A 98 -30.16 -45.72 87.35
N VAL A 99 -30.82 -45.19 86.32
CA VAL A 99 -30.16 -44.73 85.09
C VAL A 99 -29.49 -43.41 85.38
N ARG A 100 -28.16 -43.34 85.24
CA ARG A 100 -27.41 -42.07 85.25
C ARG A 100 -27.30 -41.57 83.80
N ASP A 101 -27.95 -40.47 83.51
CA ASP A 101 -27.68 -39.74 82.28
C ASP A 101 -26.43 -38.87 82.49
N PRO A 102 -25.37 -38.94 81.65
CA PRO A 102 -24.16 -38.13 81.79
C PRO A 102 -24.36 -36.61 81.60
N GLY A 103 -25.58 -36.11 81.73
CA GLY A 103 -25.96 -34.72 81.51
C GLY A 103 -26.23 -34.44 80.03
N PRO A 104 -27.06 -33.43 79.72
CA PRO A 104 -27.36 -33.07 78.36
C PRO A 104 -26.08 -32.68 77.62
N ASN A 105 -25.84 -33.27 76.45
CA ASN A 105 -24.85 -32.73 75.51
C ASN A 105 -25.22 -31.26 75.23
N PRO A 106 -24.34 -30.28 75.46
CA PRO A 106 -24.68 -28.85 75.50
C PRO A 106 -25.30 -28.33 74.21
N LEU A 107 -25.08 -29.01 73.08
CA LEU A 107 -25.62 -28.64 71.78
C LEU A 107 -27.08 -29.06 71.54
N LEU A 108 -27.61 -30.09 72.23
CA LEU A 108 -28.88 -30.71 71.83
C LEU A 108 -29.86 -30.97 72.97
N ARG A 109 -29.50 -30.75 74.24
CA ARG A 109 -30.38 -30.99 75.41
C ARG A 109 -31.19 -32.29 75.31
N MET A 110 -30.52 -33.37 74.90
CA MET A 110 -31.17 -34.68 74.80
C MET A 110 -31.37 -35.23 76.21
N HIS A 111 -32.63 -35.29 76.64
CA HIS A 111 -33.03 -35.84 77.93
C HIS A 111 -33.43 -37.32 77.79
N PRO A 112 -33.38 -38.13 78.87
CA PRO A 112 -33.87 -39.49 78.83
C PRO A 112 -35.36 -39.50 78.51
N LEU A 113 -35.80 -40.48 77.71
CA LEU A 113 -37.22 -40.69 77.47
C LEU A 113 -37.81 -41.40 78.68
N VAL A 114 -38.75 -40.73 79.34
CA VAL A 114 -39.43 -41.25 80.54
C VAL A 114 -40.90 -41.45 80.22
N ALA A 115 -41.38 -42.68 80.35
CA ALA A 115 -42.80 -43.01 80.29
C ALA A 115 -43.28 -43.44 81.68
N ARG A 116 -44.51 -43.03 82.05
CA ARG A 116 -45.11 -43.33 83.35
C ARG A 116 -46.53 -43.85 83.14
N ALA A 117 -46.85 -44.99 83.76
CA ALA A 117 -48.19 -45.56 83.77
C ALA A 117 -48.63 -45.82 85.22
N THR A 118 -49.82 -45.37 85.59
CA THR A 118 -50.37 -45.54 86.93
C THR A 118 -51.17 -46.85 87.04
N MET A 119 -50.98 -47.58 88.12
CA MET A 119 -51.67 -48.83 88.43
C MET A 119 -52.99 -48.49 89.13
N ALA A 120 -54.13 -48.93 88.57
CA ALA A 120 -55.45 -48.61 89.09
C ALA A 120 -55.70 -49.16 90.51
N THR A 121 -55.04 -50.26 90.89
CA THR A 121 -55.28 -50.97 92.16
C THR A 121 -54.55 -50.36 93.35
N THR A 122 -53.33 -49.85 93.15
CA THR A 122 -52.46 -49.34 94.23
C THR A 122 -52.23 -47.83 94.12
N GLY A 123 -52.52 -47.22 92.97
CA GLY A 123 -52.16 -45.85 92.64
C GLY A 123 -50.67 -45.67 92.35
N TRP A 124 -49.84 -46.72 92.39
CA TRP A 124 -48.41 -46.62 92.10
C TRP A 124 -48.14 -46.38 90.63
N SER A 125 -46.98 -45.80 90.34
CA SER A 125 -46.55 -45.51 88.98
C SER A 125 -45.44 -46.48 88.55
N VAL A 126 -45.66 -47.21 87.47
CA VAL A 126 -44.60 -47.91 86.74
C VAL A 126 -43.93 -46.88 85.83
N VAL A 127 -42.63 -46.71 85.99
CA VAL A 127 -41.82 -45.76 85.26
C VAL A 127 -40.82 -46.54 84.40
N ALA A 128 -40.81 -46.24 83.11
CA ALA A 128 -39.87 -46.74 82.13
C ALA A 128 -38.92 -45.61 81.74
N VAL A 129 -37.60 -45.84 81.86
CA VAL A 129 -36.59 -44.83 81.52
C VAL A 129 -35.65 -45.41 80.46
N LEU A 130 -35.58 -44.76 79.30
CA LEU A 130 -34.62 -45.04 78.24
C LEU A 130 -33.58 -43.89 78.16
N PRO A 131 -32.27 -44.16 78.30
CA PRO A 131 -31.24 -43.12 78.27
C PRO A 131 -31.22 -42.36 76.94
N GLY A 132 -30.96 -41.05 76.99
CA GLY A 132 -30.94 -40.21 75.79
C GLY A 132 -29.87 -40.64 74.77
N ALA A 133 -28.72 -41.10 75.25
CA ALA A 133 -27.65 -41.62 74.39
C ALA A 133 -28.12 -42.79 73.51
N GLU A 134 -28.96 -43.68 74.05
CA GLU A 134 -29.50 -44.81 73.32
C GLU A 134 -30.69 -44.40 72.43
N ALA A 135 -31.63 -43.65 73.01
CA ALA A 135 -32.84 -43.19 72.30
C ALA A 135 -32.51 -42.38 71.03
N PHE A 136 -31.45 -41.58 71.07
CA PHE A 136 -31.07 -40.68 69.98
C PHE A 136 -29.83 -41.11 69.18
N ASP A 137 -29.26 -42.29 69.44
CA ASP A 137 -28.13 -42.81 68.65
C ASP A 137 -28.41 -42.88 67.14
N PRO A 138 -29.60 -43.34 66.66
CA PRO A 138 -29.90 -43.35 65.23
C PRO A 138 -29.84 -41.96 64.61
N LEU A 139 -30.34 -40.93 65.31
CA LEU A 139 -30.30 -39.53 64.86
C LEU A 139 -28.86 -39.00 64.81
N ALA A 140 -28.02 -39.34 65.80
CA ALA A 140 -26.62 -38.96 65.81
C ALA A 140 -25.85 -39.56 64.62
N ARG A 141 -26.12 -40.83 64.27
CA ARG A 141 -25.52 -41.50 63.10
C ARG A 141 -25.95 -40.88 61.77
N VAL A 142 -27.25 -40.59 61.61
CA VAL A 142 -27.78 -39.92 60.40
C VAL A 142 -27.14 -38.54 60.24
N ARG A 143 -27.10 -37.74 61.30
CA ARG A 143 -26.47 -36.41 61.27
C ARG A 143 -25.01 -36.47 60.81
N ARG A 144 -24.21 -37.40 61.34
CA ARG A 144 -22.80 -37.56 60.92
C ARG A 144 -22.68 -37.88 59.44
N ARG A 145 -23.54 -38.77 58.92
CA ARG A 145 -23.56 -39.09 57.47
C ARG A 145 -23.96 -37.88 56.64
N VAL A 146 -24.98 -37.13 57.04
CA VAL A 146 -25.44 -35.91 56.34
C VAL A 146 -24.32 -34.86 56.29
N ILE A 147 -23.61 -34.62 57.39
CA ILE A 147 -22.48 -33.68 57.41
C ILE A 147 -21.36 -34.10 56.46
N LEU A 148 -20.98 -35.39 56.48
CA LEU A 148 -19.93 -35.91 55.58
C LEU A 148 -20.34 -35.80 54.11
N LEU A 149 -21.59 -36.12 53.78
CA LEU A 149 -22.11 -35.97 52.42
C LEU A 149 -22.17 -34.50 51.98
N ALA A 150 -22.55 -33.58 52.86
CA ALA A 150 -22.55 -32.15 52.57
C ALA A 150 -21.14 -31.62 52.27
N ILE A 151 -20.14 -32.01 53.06
CA ILE A 151 -18.74 -31.63 52.83
C ILE A 151 -18.25 -32.19 51.48
N ALA A 152 -18.55 -33.46 51.18
CA ALA A 152 -18.18 -34.08 49.91
C ALA A 152 -18.82 -33.37 48.71
N ALA A 153 -20.10 -33.01 48.81
CA ALA A 153 -20.82 -32.28 47.76
C ALA A 153 -20.23 -30.88 47.51
N ILE A 154 -19.90 -30.15 48.58
CA ILE A 154 -19.24 -28.83 48.48
C ILE A 154 -17.86 -28.97 47.81
N GLY A 155 -17.07 -29.97 48.18
CA GLY A 155 -15.78 -30.24 47.57
C GLY A 155 -15.87 -30.55 46.08
N LEU A 156 -16.85 -31.37 45.68
CA LEU A 156 -17.10 -31.70 44.27
C LEU A 156 -17.52 -30.47 43.46
N ALA A 157 -18.42 -29.64 44.01
CA ALA A 157 -18.86 -28.41 43.36
C ALA A 157 -17.70 -27.41 43.20
N ALA A 158 -16.85 -27.26 44.22
CA ALA A 158 -15.66 -26.41 44.16
C ALA A 158 -14.66 -26.90 43.11
N PHE A 159 -14.43 -28.22 43.03
CA PHE A 159 -13.56 -28.81 42.01
C PHE A 159 -14.11 -28.62 40.60
N ALA A 160 -15.41 -28.84 40.39
CA ALA A 160 -16.07 -28.63 39.10
C ALA A 160 -15.99 -27.16 38.67
N MET A 161 -16.22 -26.22 39.59
CA MET A 161 -16.10 -24.79 39.34
C MET A 161 -14.66 -24.39 38.98
N TRP A 162 -13.68 -24.89 39.71
CA TRP A 162 -12.26 -24.67 39.41
C TRP A 162 -11.85 -25.23 38.04
N TRP A 163 -12.31 -26.44 37.72
CA TRP A 163 -12.06 -27.08 36.44
C TRP A 163 -12.70 -26.30 35.29
N MET A 164 -13.96 -25.88 35.44
CA MET A 164 -14.69 -25.09 34.45
C MET A 164 -14.06 -23.72 34.24
N ALA A 165 -13.69 -23.02 35.32
CA ALA A 165 -12.99 -21.74 35.26
C ALA A 165 -11.65 -21.87 34.51
N ARG A 166 -10.85 -22.90 34.81
CA ARG A 166 -9.60 -23.16 34.07
C ARG A 166 -9.84 -23.50 32.61
N HIS A 167 -10.89 -24.25 32.30
CA HIS A 167 -11.20 -24.61 30.92
C HIS A 167 -11.66 -23.40 30.10
N MET A 168 -12.45 -22.50 30.69
CA MET A 168 -12.94 -21.29 30.02
C MET A 168 -11.92 -20.15 29.94
N LEU A 169 -10.98 -20.05 30.89
CA LEU A 169 -9.96 -18.98 30.90
C LEU A 169 -8.69 -19.30 30.10
N ARG A 170 -8.38 -20.59 29.86
CA ARG A 170 -7.22 -21.02 29.05
C ARG A 170 -7.09 -20.35 27.65
N PRO A 171 -8.18 -20.14 26.89
CA PRO A 171 -8.12 -19.47 25.59
C PRO A 171 -7.64 -18.01 25.66
N LEU A 172 -7.91 -17.31 26.76
CA LEU A 172 -7.49 -15.91 26.94
C LEU A 172 -5.99 -15.80 27.17
N ASP A 173 -5.38 -16.76 27.88
CA ASP A 173 -3.92 -16.81 28.05
C ASP A 173 -3.23 -17.06 26.70
N THR A 174 -3.81 -17.91 25.85
CA THR A 174 -3.28 -18.17 24.51
C THR A 174 -3.38 -16.95 23.60
N LEU A 175 -4.49 -16.20 23.68
CA LEU A 175 -4.65 -14.93 22.95
C LEU A 175 -3.67 -13.86 23.45
N ARG A 176 -3.48 -13.72 24.77
CA ARG A 176 -2.53 -12.78 25.37
C ARG A 176 -1.09 -13.05 24.91
N ASP A 177 -0.67 -14.31 24.96
CA ASP A 177 0.69 -14.71 24.56
C ASP A 177 0.91 -14.49 23.06
N LEU A 178 -0.13 -14.65 22.23
CA LEU A 178 -0.11 -14.33 20.80
C LEU A 178 0.07 -12.83 20.55
N VAL A 179 -0.66 -11.97 21.25
CA VAL A 179 -0.52 -10.50 21.14
C VAL A 179 0.89 -10.03 21.51
N GLN A 180 1.47 -10.61 22.57
CA GLN A 180 2.84 -10.28 22.97
C GLN A 180 3.88 -10.75 21.95
N ARG A 181 3.67 -11.90 21.31
CA ARG A 181 4.57 -12.40 20.24
C ARG A 181 4.39 -11.65 18.92
N SER A 182 3.17 -11.27 18.57
CA SER A 182 2.88 -10.52 17.33
C SER A 182 3.35 -9.08 17.37
N ALA A 183 3.57 -8.51 18.56
CA ALA A 183 4.24 -7.21 18.71
C ALA A 183 5.71 -7.24 18.25
N GLY A 184 6.32 -8.43 18.17
CA GLY A 184 7.70 -8.63 17.67
C GLY A 184 7.80 -9.19 16.24
N ASP A 185 6.79 -9.90 15.74
CA ASP A 185 6.82 -10.50 14.40
C ASP A 185 5.39 -10.66 13.83
N MET A 186 5.06 -9.85 12.81
CA MET A 186 3.75 -9.84 12.15
C MET A 186 3.42 -11.15 11.42
N ARG A 187 4.42 -12.01 11.12
CA ARG A 187 4.21 -13.28 10.40
C ARG A 187 3.67 -14.40 11.30
N ALA A 188 3.69 -14.24 12.62
CA ALA A 188 3.24 -15.26 13.57
C ALA A 188 1.71 -15.47 13.64
N VAL A 189 0.92 -14.69 12.90
CA VAL A 189 -0.56 -14.70 12.96
C VAL A 189 -1.21 -15.86 12.18
N GLN A 190 -0.44 -16.65 11.43
CA GLN A 190 -0.98 -17.66 10.50
C GLN A 190 -1.67 -18.89 11.12
N SER A 191 -1.80 -19.00 12.45
CA SER A 191 -2.54 -20.12 13.03
C SER A 191 -3.33 -19.72 14.28
N LEU A 192 -4.55 -19.24 14.06
CA LEU A 192 -5.59 -19.18 15.08
C LEU A 192 -6.51 -20.40 14.91
N PRO A 193 -6.29 -21.52 15.64
CA PRO A 193 -7.19 -22.66 15.64
C PRO A 193 -8.27 -22.43 16.70
N VAL A 194 -9.06 -21.36 16.56
CA VAL A 194 -10.22 -21.14 17.43
C VAL A 194 -11.47 -21.11 16.57
N GLN A 195 -11.91 -22.29 16.15
CA GLN A 195 -13.26 -22.49 15.62
C GLN A 195 -14.20 -22.76 16.81
N ARG A 196 -14.66 -21.69 17.45
CA ARG A 196 -15.78 -21.74 18.38
C ARG A 196 -16.85 -20.75 17.92
N ALA A 197 -18.11 -21.14 18.11
CA ALA A 197 -19.28 -20.33 17.77
C ALA A 197 -19.79 -19.54 18.99
N ASP A 198 -18.87 -19.07 19.85
CA ASP A 198 -19.14 -18.25 21.03
C ASP A 198 -18.53 -16.84 20.87
N GLU A 199 -18.77 -15.95 21.83
CA GLU A 199 -18.27 -14.56 21.83
C GLU A 199 -16.74 -14.48 21.76
N ILE A 200 -16.06 -15.50 22.29
CA ILE A 200 -14.59 -15.62 22.24
C ILE A 200 -14.14 -15.95 20.81
N GLY A 201 -14.86 -16.82 20.11
CA GLY A 201 -14.65 -17.08 18.68
C GLY A 201 -14.88 -15.84 17.80
N ALA A 202 -15.92 -15.05 18.10
CA ALA A 202 -16.20 -13.80 17.39
C ALA A 202 -15.07 -12.77 17.57
N LEU A 203 -14.55 -12.62 18.79
CA LEU A 203 -13.42 -11.73 19.08
C LEU A 203 -12.12 -12.18 18.38
N ALA A 204 -11.85 -13.49 18.38
CA ALA A 204 -10.68 -14.05 17.70
C ALA A 204 -10.74 -13.82 16.18
N ASN A 205 -11.93 -13.88 15.58
CA ASN A 205 -12.14 -13.56 14.16
C ASN A 205 -11.96 -12.06 13.88
N ALA A 206 -12.58 -11.17 14.68
CA ALA A 206 -12.41 -9.73 14.50
C ALA A 206 -10.94 -9.28 14.64
N PHE A 207 -10.19 -9.91 15.54
CA PHE A 207 -8.76 -9.64 15.69
C PHE A 207 -7.94 -10.14 14.50
N ARG A 208 -8.28 -11.31 13.95
CA ARG A 208 -7.67 -11.84 12.71
C ARG A 208 -7.87 -10.86 11.56
N ASP A 209 -9.10 -10.41 11.35
CA ASP A 209 -9.46 -9.48 10.28
C ASP A 209 -8.71 -8.15 10.42
N MET A 210 -8.59 -7.62 11.65
CA MET A 210 -7.84 -6.39 11.92
C MET A 210 -6.34 -6.56 11.63
N MET A 211 -5.73 -7.68 12.05
CA MET A 211 -4.30 -7.94 11.79
C MET A 211 -4.00 -8.11 10.31
N GLU A 212 -4.90 -8.76 9.57
CA GLU A 212 -4.83 -8.88 8.11
C GLU A 212 -4.94 -7.50 7.44
N GLN A 213 -5.93 -6.68 7.84
CA GLN A 213 -6.05 -5.31 7.36
C GLN A 213 -4.82 -4.44 7.66
N LEU A 214 -4.21 -4.58 8.83
CA LEU A 214 -3.00 -3.84 9.19
C LEU A 214 -1.82 -4.24 8.30
N ARG A 215 -1.62 -5.54 8.08
CA ARG A 215 -0.57 -6.06 7.19
C ARG A 215 -0.75 -5.52 5.78
N ASP A 216 -1.94 -5.69 5.22
CA ASP A 216 -2.23 -5.26 3.84
C ASP A 216 -2.03 -3.75 3.68
N ARG A 217 -2.36 -2.96 4.71
CA ARG A 217 -2.15 -1.50 4.69
C ARG A 217 -0.67 -1.13 4.82
N THR A 218 0.11 -1.84 5.64
CA THR A 218 1.56 -1.63 5.73
C THR A 218 2.27 -2.01 4.44
N GLU A 219 1.93 -3.16 3.84
CA GLU A 219 2.50 -3.61 2.56
C GLU A 219 2.12 -2.67 1.42
N ALA A 220 0.88 -2.18 1.37
CA ALA A 220 0.45 -1.18 0.40
C ALA A 220 1.19 0.17 0.54
N LEU A 221 1.44 0.62 1.77
CA LEU A 221 2.18 1.85 2.04
C LEU A 221 3.66 1.73 1.65
N GLU A 222 4.28 0.60 1.96
CA GLU A 222 5.66 0.32 1.56
C GLU A 222 5.78 0.19 0.04
N GLY A 223 4.88 -0.56 -0.60
CA GLY A 223 4.82 -0.69 -2.06
C GLY A 223 4.62 0.65 -2.77
N SER A 224 3.75 1.52 -2.26
CA SER A 224 3.55 2.87 -2.81
C SER A 224 4.81 3.75 -2.66
N ARG A 225 5.50 3.68 -1.51
CA ARG A 225 6.76 4.40 -1.28
C ARG A 225 7.87 3.91 -2.21
N GLU A 226 8.00 2.61 -2.40
CA GLU A 226 9.00 2.04 -3.31
C GLU A 226 8.70 2.39 -4.76
N ALA A 227 7.44 2.29 -5.19
CA ALA A 227 7.01 2.71 -6.53
C ALA A 227 7.27 4.21 -6.77
N ALA A 228 6.98 5.07 -5.79
CA ALA A 228 7.28 6.50 -5.88
C ALA A 228 8.79 6.76 -6.01
N ARG A 229 9.62 6.09 -5.19
CA ARG A 229 11.09 6.18 -5.27
C ARG A 229 11.64 5.62 -6.59
N ALA A 230 11.05 4.55 -7.11
CA ALA A 230 11.42 3.98 -8.40
C ALA A 230 11.05 4.94 -9.55
N SER A 231 9.86 5.55 -9.50
CA SER A 231 9.40 6.53 -10.49
C SER A 231 10.31 7.77 -10.55
N VAL A 232 10.68 8.34 -9.39
CA VAL A 232 11.62 9.48 -9.32
C VAL A 232 12.99 9.10 -9.89
N ARG A 233 13.54 7.93 -9.52
CA ARG A 233 14.82 7.46 -10.08
C ARG A 233 14.75 7.25 -11.58
N HIS A 234 13.66 6.65 -12.07
CA HIS A 234 13.47 6.39 -13.49
C HIS A 234 13.39 7.70 -14.30
N MET A 235 12.66 8.71 -13.82
CA MET A 235 12.61 10.04 -14.45
C MET A 235 13.98 10.70 -14.51
N GLN A 236 14.78 10.60 -13.44
CA GLN A 236 16.16 11.12 -13.43
C GLN A 236 17.05 10.40 -14.45
N GLU A 237 16.98 9.07 -14.53
CA GLU A 237 17.75 8.29 -15.51
C GLU A 237 17.38 8.61 -16.95
N ILE A 238 16.08 8.79 -17.24
CA ILE A 238 15.63 9.22 -18.57
C ILE A 238 16.24 10.58 -18.90
N ALA A 239 16.07 11.56 -18.01
CA ALA A 239 16.60 12.91 -18.23
C ALA A 239 18.12 12.93 -18.41
N ASP A 240 18.87 12.11 -17.65
CA ASP A 240 20.33 12.01 -17.74
C ASP A 240 20.83 11.38 -19.04
N ARG A 241 20.01 10.57 -19.71
CA ARG A 241 20.34 9.97 -21.01
C ARG A 241 19.96 10.85 -22.21
N VAL A 242 19.12 11.87 -22.01
CA VAL A 242 18.78 12.81 -23.07
C VAL A 242 20.03 13.67 -23.38
N PRO A 243 20.45 13.74 -24.66
CA PRO A 243 21.68 14.46 -25.05
C PRO A 243 21.54 15.99 -25.01
N TYR A 244 20.34 16.50 -24.70
CA TYR A 244 20.03 17.92 -24.58
C TYR A 244 20.09 18.35 -23.11
N LEU A 245 20.43 19.61 -22.87
CA LEU A 245 20.43 20.20 -21.55
C LEU A 245 18.98 20.29 -21.07
N VAL A 246 18.67 19.70 -19.92
CA VAL A 246 17.37 19.80 -19.26
C VAL A 246 17.57 20.30 -17.85
N ALA A 247 16.98 21.44 -17.55
CA ALA A 247 17.01 22.02 -16.23
C ALA A 247 15.64 22.55 -15.80
N PHE A 248 15.44 22.73 -14.51
CA PHE A 248 14.27 23.40 -13.94
C PHE A 248 14.76 24.51 -13.01
N LEU A 249 14.23 25.71 -13.21
CA LEU A 249 14.42 26.87 -12.36
C LEU A 249 13.19 27.05 -11.48
N ASP A 250 13.39 27.23 -10.18
CA ASP A 250 12.30 27.55 -9.25
C ASP A 250 11.81 29.00 -9.43
N SER A 251 10.80 29.39 -8.65
CA SER A 251 10.24 30.74 -8.65
C SER A 251 11.24 31.86 -8.28
N ASN A 252 12.42 31.52 -7.76
CA ASN A 252 13.49 32.47 -7.42
C ASN A 252 14.66 32.41 -8.41
N GLU A 253 14.45 31.85 -9.60
CA GLU A 253 15.46 31.67 -10.65
C GLU A 253 16.66 30.81 -10.22
N ARG A 254 16.46 29.86 -9.31
CA ARG A 254 17.49 28.91 -8.87
C ARG A 254 17.30 27.55 -9.50
N PHE A 255 18.39 26.91 -9.90
CA PHE A 255 18.35 25.57 -10.48
C PHE A 255 17.91 24.53 -9.44
N ALA A 256 16.69 24.02 -9.56
CA ALA A 256 16.13 22.98 -8.70
C ALA A 256 16.29 21.57 -9.30
N PHE A 257 16.41 21.46 -10.63
CA PHE A 257 16.75 20.22 -11.33
C PHE A 257 17.73 20.48 -12.47
N VAL A 258 18.65 19.55 -12.69
CA VAL A 258 19.55 19.52 -13.85
C VAL A 258 19.87 18.08 -14.22
N ASN A 259 19.96 17.80 -15.52
CA ASN A 259 20.42 16.51 -16.03
C ASN A 259 21.94 16.48 -16.27
N ARG A 260 22.46 15.31 -16.61
CA ARG A 260 23.88 15.08 -16.94
C ARG A 260 24.42 16.01 -18.03
N ALA A 261 23.59 16.36 -19.02
CA ALA A 261 24.01 17.26 -20.10
C ALA A 261 24.31 18.69 -19.59
N CYS A 262 23.60 19.18 -18.55
CA CYS A 262 23.93 20.43 -17.87
C CYS A 262 25.36 20.43 -17.30
N GLU A 263 25.74 19.36 -16.60
CA GLU A 263 27.06 19.25 -15.96
C GLU A 263 28.20 19.30 -16.99
N LEU A 264 28.03 18.53 -18.08
CA LEU A 264 29.01 18.48 -19.17
C LEU A 264 29.14 19.83 -19.87
N ARG A 265 28.02 20.53 -20.07
CA ARG A 265 28.01 21.81 -20.79
C ARG A 265 28.55 22.97 -19.95
N LEU A 266 28.07 23.10 -18.71
CA LEU A 266 28.52 24.14 -17.78
C LEU A 266 29.90 23.84 -17.18
N ARG A 267 30.43 22.62 -17.41
CA ARG A 267 31.70 22.12 -16.86
C ARG A 267 31.76 22.27 -15.34
N ARG A 268 30.63 22.02 -14.68
CA ARG A 268 30.47 22.10 -13.22
C ARG A 268 29.73 20.87 -12.73
N PRO A 269 30.09 20.32 -11.56
CA PRO A 269 29.35 19.21 -10.98
C PRO A 269 27.96 19.67 -10.56
N ARG A 270 26.99 18.75 -10.61
CA ARG A 270 25.57 18.99 -10.28
C ARG A 270 25.40 19.67 -8.93
N GLU A 271 26.20 19.32 -7.91
CA GLU A 271 26.07 19.93 -6.57
C GLU A 271 26.38 21.44 -6.55
N ARG A 272 27.18 21.94 -7.49
CA ARG A 272 27.48 23.38 -7.61
C ARG A 272 26.51 24.13 -8.52
N ILE A 273 25.73 23.40 -9.32
CA ILE A 273 24.72 23.97 -10.21
C ILE A 273 23.41 24.12 -9.45
N LEU A 274 23.01 23.08 -8.71
CA LEU A 274 21.79 23.10 -7.91
C LEU A 274 21.81 24.23 -6.87
N GLY A 275 20.74 25.00 -6.81
CA GLY A 275 20.56 26.14 -5.90
C GLY A 275 21.27 27.43 -6.34
N ALA A 276 22.18 27.39 -7.32
CA ALA A 276 22.77 28.61 -7.88
C ALA A 276 21.75 29.36 -8.75
N THR A 277 21.90 30.67 -8.88
CA THR A 277 21.04 31.47 -9.76
C THR A 277 21.47 31.40 -11.21
N ALA A 278 20.54 31.62 -12.15
CA ALA A 278 20.85 31.72 -13.58
C ALA A 278 21.96 32.75 -13.88
N SER A 279 21.93 33.90 -13.20
CA SER A 279 22.92 34.97 -13.35
C SER A 279 24.34 34.56 -12.88
N GLU A 280 24.45 33.84 -11.76
CA GLU A 280 25.73 33.34 -11.22
C GLU A 280 26.41 32.31 -12.15
N LEU A 281 25.61 31.49 -12.84
CA LEU A 281 26.11 30.42 -13.70
C LEU A 281 26.40 30.87 -15.14
N LEU A 282 25.53 31.69 -15.73
CA LEU A 282 25.69 32.17 -17.10
C LEU A 282 26.66 33.36 -17.19
N GLY A 283 26.86 34.09 -16.10
CA GLY A 283 27.63 35.33 -16.08
C GLY A 283 26.84 36.52 -16.64
N SER A 284 27.30 37.73 -16.32
CA SER A 284 26.53 38.97 -16.51
C SER A 284 26.32 39.40 -17.97
N SER A 285 27.16 38.98 -18.91
CA SER A 285 26.98 39.26 -20.34
C SER A 285 25.90 38.35 -20.95
N LEU A 286 26.06 37.04 -20.79
CA LEU A 286 25.16 36.04 -21.36
C LEU A 286 23.77 36.07 -20.68
N TYR A 287 23.75 36.30 -19.36
CA TYR A 287 22.48 36.48 -18.64
C TYR A 287 21.67 37.65 -19.20
N ARG A 288 22.31 38.77 -19.56
CA ARG A 288 21.61 39.94 -20.12
C ARG A 288 20.94 39.63 -21.46
N GLU A 289 21.57 38.79 -22.28
CA GLU A 289 21.01 38.34 -23.56
C GLU A 289 19.79 37.43 -23.35
N PHE A 290 19.83 36.54 -22.35
CA PHE A 290 18.77 35.56 -22.11
C PHE A 290 17.67 36.05 -21.17
N ALA A 291 17.93 37.08 -20.37
CA ALA A 291 17.00 37.61 -19.36
C ALA A 291 15.63 38.03 -19.93
N PRO A 292 15.52 38.68 -21.12
CA PRO A 292 14.22 39.00 -21.70
C PRO A 292 13.37 37.76 -21.98
N HIS A 293 14.00 36.68 -22.46
CA HIS A 293 13.31 35.42 -22.74
C HIS A 293 12.92 34.70 -21.45
N LEU A 294 13.79 34.73 -20.45
CA LEU A 294 13.54 34.14 -19.14
C LEU A 294 12.40 34.88 -18.41
N ALA A 295 12.38 36.21 -18.45
CA ALA A 295 11.34 37.04 -17.86
C ALA A 295 9.95 36.77 -18.48
N ARG A 296 9.88 36.51 -19.78
CA ARG A 296 8.63 36.09 -20.44
C ARG A 296 8.12 34.75 -19.92
N ALA A 297 9.01 33.78 -19.72
CA ALA A 297 8.65 32.49 -19.14
C ALA A 297 8.15 32.63 -17.70
N PHE A 298 8.78 33.48 -16.87
CA PHE A 298 8.28 33.78 -15.52
C PHE A 298 6.99 34.62 -15.51
N ALA A 299 6.65 35.29 -16.61
CA ALA A 299 5.34 35.91 -16.81
C ALA A 299 4.27 34.92 -17.31
N GLY A 300 4.63 33.64 -17.51
CA GLY A 300 3.73 32.59 -17.97
C GLY A 300 3.72 32.34 -19.48
N GLU A 301 4.58 33.01 -20.25
CA GLU A 301 4.68 32.81 -21.70
C GLU A 301 5.89 31.94 -22.08
N ALA A 302 5.64 30.83 -22.78
CA ALA A 302 6.74 30.05 -23.34
C ALA A 302 7.57 30.87 -24.35
N ALA A 303 8.89 30.77 -24.25
CA ALA A 303 9.83 31.48 -25.11
C ALA A 303 10.84 30.51 -25.71
N THR A 304 10.99 30.53 -27.04
CA THR A 304 12.02 29.76 -27.74
C THR A 304 12.81 30.68 -28.65
N PHE A 305 14.13 30.55 -28.64
CA PHE A 305 15.04 31.37 -29.43
C PHE A 305 16.27 30.57 -29.85
N ILE A 306 16.96 31.08 -30.87
CA ILE A 306 18.20 30.51 -31.38
C ILE A 306 19.35 31.38 -30.91
N TRP A 307 20.38 30.75 -30.38
CA TRP A 307 21.60 31.38 -29.92
C TRP A 307 22.79 30.82 -30.70
N ASP A 308 23.44 31.71 -31.44
CA ASP A 308 24.63 31.41 -32.23
C ASP A 308 25.88 31.77 -31.44
N PHE A 309 26.84 30.84 -31.40
CA PHE A 309 28.07 30.97 -30.65
C PHE A 309 29.29 30.68 -31.52
N GLY A 310 30.26 31.61 -31.52
CA GLY A 310 31.55 31.51 -32.19
C GLY A 310 31.54 31.91 -33.67
N ASP A 311 32.74 32.17 -34.21
CA ASP A 311 32.96 32.59 -35.60
C ASP A 311 33.42 31.41 -36.48
N ASP A 312 33.02 31.42 -37.76
CA ASP A 312 33.40 30.52 -38.87
C ASP A 312 33.68 29.06 -38.49
N ALA A 313 34.90 28.75 -38.05
CA ALA A 313 35.39 27.40 -37.80
C ALA A 313 34.90 26.78 -36.47
N ALA A 314 34.45 27.61 -35.52
CA ALA A 314 33.94 27.18 -34.21
C ALA A 314 32.43 27.38 -34.05
N PHE A 315 31.71 27.68 -35.14
CA PHE A 315 30.28 27.96 -35.11
C PHE A 315 29.49 26.82 -34.43
N ARG A 316 28.69 27.21 -33.44
CA ARG A 316 27.73 26.37 -32.75
C ARG A 316 26.39 27.09 -32.70
N CYS A 317 25.32 26.36 -32.95
CA CYS A 317 23.97 26.89 -32.97
C CYS A 317 23.15 26.13 -31.94
N PHE A 318 22.58 26.84 -30.98
CA PHE A 318 21.76 26.26 -29.91
C PHE A 318 20.33 26.78 -30.00
N GLU A 319 19.37 25.88 -29.87
CA GLU A 319 17.98 26.22 -29.64
C GLU A 319 17.72 26.18 -28.14
N VAL A 320 17.29 27.30 -27.57
CA VAL A 320 16.96 27.43 -26.15
C VAL A 320 15.45 27.62 -26.03
N SER A 321 14.82 26.78 -25.21
CA SER A 321 13.38 26.84 -24.94
C SER A 321 13.13 26.95 -23.43
N TYR A 322 12.31 27.91 -23.05
CA TYR A 322 11.81 28.13 -21.70
C TYR A 322 10.31 27.83 -21.64
N GLN A 323 9.92 26.90 -20.78
CA GLN A 323 8.54 26.49 -20.60
C GLN A 323 8.11 26.67 -19.14
N PRO A 324 7.10 27.52 -18.84
CA PRO A 324 6.60 27.68 -17.49
C PRO A 324 5.90 26.42 -16.98
N GLU A 325 6.15 26.06 -15.72
CA GLU A 325 5.41 25.02 -15.00
C GLU A 325 4.47 25.67 -13.98
N TRP A 326 3.21 25.23 -13.96
CA TRP A 326 2.18 25.74 -13.07
C TRP A 326 1.92 24.75 -11.94
N ALA A 327 1.98 25.22 -10.70
CA ALA A 327 1.55 24.45 -9.53
C ALA A 327 0.02 24.48 -9.39
N MET A 328 -0.51 23.81 -8.35
CA MET A 328 -1.91 23.93 -7.99
C MET A 328 -2.27 25.39 -7.65
N HIS A 329 -3.44 25.86 -8.12
CA HIS A 329 -4.00 27.21 -7.96
C HIS A 329 -3.34 28.31 -8.82
N ASP A 330 -2.91 28.01 -10.05
CA ASP A 330 -2.35 28.97 -11.02
C ASP A 330 -1.13 29.76 -10.50
N VAL A 331 -0.45 29.23 -9.49
CA VAL A 331 0.83 29.77 -9.02
C VAL A 331 1.92 29.17 -9.88
N LEU A 332 2.75 30.01 -10.51
CA LEU A 332 3.91 29.56 -11.26
C LEU A 332 4.88 28.80 -10.32
N ALA A 333 5.10 27.52 -10.60
CA ALA A 333 6.04 26.68 -9.87
C ALA A 333 7.50 27.03 -10.23
N GLY A 334 7.73 27.33 -11.51
CA GLY A 334 9.06 27.58 -12.05
C GLY A 334 9.07 27.51 -13.58
N VAL A 335 10.26 27.33 -14.15
CA VAL A 335 10.50 27.31 -15.60
C VAL A 335 11.41 26.14 -15.96
N HIS A 336 10.96 25.28 -16.86
CA HIS A 336 11.81 24.29 -17.52
C HIS A 336 12.67 24.95 -18.60
N VAL A 337 13.94 24.56 -18.63
CA VAL A 337 14.94 25.03 -19.59
C VAL A 337 15.41 23.85 -20.41
N PHE A 338 15.25 23.95 -21.72
CA PHE A 338 15.77 23.00 -22.70
C PHE A 338 16.80 23.70 -23.58
N VAL A 339 18.01 23.13 -23.69
CA VAL A 339 19.01 23.60 -24.66
C VAL A 339 19.45 22.47 -25.55
N ARG A 340 19.13 22.61 -26.84
CA ARG A 340 19.47 21.64 -27.88
C ARG A 340 20.57 22.20 -28.78
N ASP A 341 21.58 21.39 -29.07
CA ASP A 341 22.55 21.68 -30.12
C ASP A 341 21.93 21.32 -31.47
N ILE A 342 21.76 22.32 -32.33
CA ILE A 342 21.20 22.18 -33.70
C ILE A 342 22.27 22.51 -34.76
N THR A 343 23.55 22.50 -34.37
CA THR A 343 24.65 22.85 -35.28
C THR A 343 24.68 21.92 -36.50
N VAL A 344 24.58 20.61 -36.28
CA VAL A 344 24.65 19.62 -37.37
C VAL A 344 23.46 19.76 -38.31
N GLU A 345 22.25 19.89 -37.76
CA GLU A 345 21.02 20.07 -38.54
C GLU A 345 21.09 21.37 -39.38
N ARG A 346 21.53 22.49 -38.80
CA ARG A 346 21.70 23.76 -39.53
C ARG A 346 22.80 23.70 -40.58
N SER A 347 23.94 23.08 -40.27
CA SER A 347 25.04 22.90 -41.23
C SER A 347 24.63 21.99 -42.38
N ASN A 348 23.90 20.92 -42.09
CA ASN A 348 23.30 20.06 -43.11
C ASN A 348 22.29 20.85 -43.94
N GLU A 349 21.35 21.56 -43.35
CA GLU A 349 20.38 22.38 -44.09
C GLU A 349 21.09 23.35 -45.07
N ARG A 350 22.15 24.02 -44.61
CA ARG A 350 22.98 24.90 -45.46
C ARG A 350 23.69 24.13 -46.59
N ARG A 351 24.22 22.94 -46.29
CA ARG A 351 24.90 22.09 -47.28
C ARG A 351 23.93 21.54 -48.33
N TRP A 352 22.77 21.04 -47.91
CA TRP A 352 21.72 20.53 -48.78
C TRP A 352 21.20 21.63 -49.71
N ARG A 353 21.04 22.87 -49.22
CA ARG A 353 20.72 24.01 -50.08
C ARG A 353 21.78 24.24 -51.17
N ARG A 354 23.07 24.17 -50.84
CA ARG A 354 24.19 24.34 -51.80
C ARG A 354 24.27 23.21 -52.83
N GLU A 355 24.12 21.96 -52.39
CA GLU A 355 24.15 20.78 -53.27
C GLU A 355 22.92 20.73 -54.20
N SER A 356 21.78 21.29 -53.79
CA SER A 356 20.57 21.32 -54.64
C SER A 356 20.62 22.33 -55.78
N HIS A 357 21.52 23.33 -55.74
CA HIS A 357 21.57 24.44 -56.70
C HIS A 357 22.82 24.43 -57.60
N THR A 358 23.69 23.42 -57.47
CA THR A 358 24.92 23.30 -58.26
C THR A 358 24.92 22.02 -59.11
N ASP A 359 25.60 22.06 -60.26
CA ASP A 359 25.82 20.91 -61.14
C ASP A 359 26.99 20.06 -60.62
N HIS A 360 26.74 18.78 -60.37
CA HIS A 360 27.71 17.89 -59.71
C HIS A 360 28.98 17.65 -60.53
N LEU A 361 28.94 17.85 -61.85
CA LEU A 361 30.07 17.58 -62.73
C LEU A 361 31.01 18.78 -62.79
N THR A 362 30.45 19.97 -62.98
CA THR A 362 31.18 21.21 -63.28
C THR A 362 31.36 22.13 -62.08
N GLY A 363 30.52 22.01 -61.04
CA GLY A 363 30.51 22.89 -59.88
C GLY A 363 29.85 24.26 -60.12
N LEU A 364 29.37 24.51 -61.34
CA LEU A 364 28.59 25.70 -61.68
C LEU A 364 27.18 25.61 -61.08
N LEU A 365 26.38 26.68 -61.18
CA LEU A 365 24.95 26.55 -60.85
C LEU A 365 24.29 25.52 -61.77
N ASN A 366 23.33 24.77 -61.23
CA ASN A 366 22.41 23.98 -62.04
C ASN A 366 21.21 24.83 -62.46
N ARG A 367 20.32 24.27 -63.28
CA ARG A 367 19.10 24.95 -63.76
C ARG A 367 18.31 25.64 -62.63
N LYS A 368 18.06 24.94 -61.52
CA LYS A 368 17.30 25.50 -60.38
C LYS A 368 18.01 26.69 -59.74
N GLY A 369 19.33 26.61 -59.57
CA GLY A 369 20.14 27.72 -59.05
C GLY A 369 20.13 28.92 -60.01
N PHE A 370 20.17 28.65 -61.32
CA PHE A 370 20.13 29.69 -62.33
C PHE A 370 18.77 30.40 -62.41
N ASP A 371 17.65 29.66 -62.37
CA ASP A 371 16.31 30.23 -62.42
C ASP A 371 16.09 31.24 -61.28
N GLN A 372 16.59 30.94 -60.08
CA GLN A 372 16.57 31.86 -58.93
C GLN A 372 17.44 33.11 -59.17
N ALA A 373 18.64 32.92 -59.73
CA ALA A 373 19.53 34.03 -60.04
C ALA A 373 18.95 34.95 -61.15
N LEU A 374 18.29 34.37 -62.16
CA LEU A 374 17.63 35.10 -63.23
C LEU A 374 16.43 35.88 -62.72
N ALA A 375 15.55 35.26 -61.93
CA ALA A 375 14.44 35.95 -61.28
C ALA A 375 14.92 37.16 -60.44
N GLY A 376 16.04 37.00 -59.74
CA GLY A 376 16.69 38.08 -59.01
C GLY A 376 17.18 39.22 -59.91
N ALA A 377 17.86 38.89 -61.02
CA ALA A 377 18.36 39.86 -61.99
C ALA A 377 17.20 40.64 -62.67
N LEU A 378 16.13 39.95 -63.07
CA LEU A 378 14.95 40.57 -63.67
C LEU A 378 14.23 41.50 -62.69
N ARG A 379 14.19 41.15 -61.41
CA ARG A 379 13.66 42.03 -60.36
C ARG A 379 14.48 43.32 -60.24
N VAL A 380 15.80 43.24 -60.31
CA VAL A 380 16.69 44.42 -60.27
C VAL A 380 16.46 45.33 -61.48
N ALA A 381 16.37 44.77 -62.69
CA ALA A 381 16.05 45.55 -63.90
C ALA A 381 14.71 46.27 -63.76
N ARG A 382 13.68 45.56 -63.29
CA ARG A 382 12.33 46.11 -63.06
C ARG A 382 12.31 47.24 -62.03
N GLU A 383 13.12 47.14 -60.98
CA GLU A 383 13.24 48.15 -59.91
C GLU A 383 14.06 49.39 -60.34
N GLY A 384 14.45 49.48 -61.62
CA GLY A 384 15.23 50.60 -62.17
C GLY A 384 16.75 50.44 -62.04
N GLY A 385 17.23 49.24 -61.68
CA GLY A 385 18.65 48.90 -61.80
C GLY A 385 19.09 48.77 -63.27
N GLY A 386 20.39 48.61 -63.51
CA GLY A 386 20.94 48.50 -64.88
C GLY A 386 20.37 47.33 -65.69
N ALA A 387 20.53 47.40 -67.02
CA ALA A 387 20.05 46.36 -67.93
C ALA A 387 20.69 45.00 -67.61
N GLN A 388 20.03 43.91 -68.00
CA GLN A 388 20.53 42.55 -67.76
C GLN A 388 20.47 41.75 -69.06
N ALA A 389 21.40 40.82 -69.26
CA ALA A 389 21.40 39.93 -70.42
C ALA A 389 21.48 38.47 -70.01
N LEU A 390 20.77 37.61 -70.74
CA LEU A 390 20.85 36.17 -70.70
C LEU A 390 21.56 35.69 -71.96
N LEU A 391 22.68 34.99 -71.79
CA LEU A 391 23.39 34.32 -72.88
C LEU A 391 23.17 32.81 -72.69
N PHE A 392 22.57 32.17 -73.68
CA PHE A 392 22.38 30.72 -73.71
C PHE A 392 23.37 30.11 -74.71
N VAL A 393 24.18 29.16 -74.24
CA VAL A 393 25.36 28.64 -74.93
C VAL A 393 25.19 27.15 -75.15
N ASP A 394 25.36 26.69 -76.38
CA ASP A 394 25.29 25.28 -76.75
C ASP A 394 26.54 24.85 -77.51
N LEU A 395 27.10 23.70 -77.13
CA LEU A 395 28.33 23.21 -77.75
C LEU A 395 28.05 22.52 -79.07
N ASP A 396 28.75 22.98 -80.11
CA ASP A 396 28.68 22.36 -81.41
C ASP A 396 29.33 20.97 -81.37
N ARG A 397 28.55 19.96 -81.76
CA ARG A 397 29.02 18.58 -81.98
C ARG A 397 29.55 17.89 -80.71
N PHE A 398 29.14 18.31 -79.50
CA PHE A 398 29.52 17.60 -78.27
C PHE A 398 29.09 16.13 -78.28
N LYS A 399 27.91 15.83 -78.85
CA LYS A 399 27.44 14.45 -79.06
C LYS A 399 28.45 13.59 -79.83
N LEU A 400 29.12 14.14 -80.85
CA LEU A 400 30.14 13.43 -81.62
C LEU A 400 31.36 13.07 -80.75
N VAL A 401 31.74 13.93 -79.79
CA VAL A 401 32.81 13.63 -78.85
C VAL A 401 32.45 12.44 -77.97
N ASN A 402 31.23 12.42 -77.43
CA ASN A 402 30.72 11.29 -76.63
C ASN A 402 30.63 10.01 -77.45
N ASP A 403 30.13 10.08 -78.68
CA ASP A 403 29.96 8.91 -79.55
C ASP A 403 31.31 8.34 -79.99
N THR A 404 32.35 9.18 -80.13
CA THR A 404 33.69 8.76 -80.56
C THR A 404 34.56 8.23 -79.42
N TRP A 405 34.51 8.87 -78.25
CA TRP A 405 35.46 8.63 -77.15
C TRP A 405 34.81 8.26 -75.81
N GLY A 406 33.48 8.17 -75.77
CA GLY A 406 32.71 7.83 -74.58
C GLY A 406 32.42 9.01 -73.66
N HIS A 407 31.42 8.82 -72.79
CA HIS A 407 30.94 9.84 -71.85
C HIS A 407 32.01 10.32 -70.86
N ALA A 408 32.97 9.48 -70.47
CA ALA A 408 34.04 9.88 -69.56
C ALA A 408 34.92 11.01 -70.14
N LEU A 409 35.17 11.00 -71.45
CA LEU A 409 35.90 12.07 -72.12
C LEU A 409 35.03 13.32 -72.26
N GLY A 410 33.74 13.16 -72.59
CA GLY A 410 32.79 14.28 -72.60
C GLY A 410 32.72 14.98 -71.25
N ASP A 411 32.71 14.22 -70.16
CA ASP A 411 32.75 14.76 -68.81
C ASP A 411 34.06 15.52 -68.51
N GLU A 412 35.21 15.02 -68.99
CA GLU A 412 36.48 15.75 -68.90
C GLU A 412 36.42 17.08 -69.67
N LEU A 413 35.87 17.05 -70.88
CA LEU A 413 35.67 18.23 -71.72
C LEU A 413 34.79 19.26 -71.01
N LEU A 414 33.65 18.85 -70.47
CA LEU A 414 32.71 19.74 -69.76
C LEU A 414 33.35 20.37 -68.52
N ARG A 415 34.13 19.62 -67.74
CA ARG A 415 34.86 20.17 -66.58
C ARG A 415 35.89 21.24 -66.98
N ARG A 416 36.62 21.00 -68.07
CA ARG A 416 37.63 21.96 -68.58
C ARG A 416 36.97 23.19 -69.15
N LEU A 417 35.90 22.99 -69.90
CA LEU A 417 35.11 24.05 -70.49
C LEU A 417 34.49 24.94 -69.41
N ALA A 418 33.86 24.36 -68.38
CA ALA A 418 33.29 25.12 -67.28
C ALA A 418 34.30 26.10 -66.65
N LYS A 419 35.54 25.64 -66.41
CA LYS A 419 36.62 26.51 -65.90
C LYS A 419 36.99 27.62 -66.88
N ARG A 420 36.98 27.35 -68.18
CA ARG A 420 37.25 28.37 -69.21
C ARG A 420 36.13 29.40 -69.29
N LEU A 421 34.88 28.95 -69.28
CA LEU A 421 33.72 29.85 -69.34
C LEU A 421 33.66 30.77 -68.11
N VAL A 422 33.97 30.26 -66.91
CA VAL A 422 34.09 31.10 -65.70
C VAL A 422 35.16 32.19 -65.87
N ALA A 423 36.28 31.88 -66.54
CA ALA A 423 37.33 32.86 -66.81
C ALA A 423 37.00 33.83 -67.95
N SER A 424 35.98 33.54 -68.76
CA SER A 424 35.51 34.39 -69.86
C SER A 424 34.49 35.45 -69.43
N VAL A 425 33.97 35.36 -68.20
CA VAL A 425 32.95 36.27 -67.64
C VAL A 425 33.51 37.01 -66.42
N ARG A 426 32.89 38.13 -66.03
CA ARG A 426 33.31 38.90 -64.83
C ARG A 426 32.77 38.25 -63.55
N GLU A 427 33.39 38.57 -62.42
CA GLU A 427 33.03 38.04 -61.09
C GLU A 427 31.56 38.32 -60.68
N GLY A 428 30.96 39.40 -61.20
CA GLY A 428 29.56 39.75 -60.95
C GLY A 428 28.54 38.97 -61.78
N ASP A 429 28.97 38.28 -62.85
CA ASP A 429 28.09 37.51 -63.72
C ASP A 429 27.84 36.12 -63.15
N VAL A 430 26.70 35.54 -63.49
CA VAL A 430 26.30 34.21 -63.02
C VAL A 430 26.39 33.22 -64.17
N ILE A 431 27.04 32.09 -63.94
CA ILE A 431 27.14 31.02 -64.93
C ILE A 431 26.56 29.70 -64.40
N ALA A 432 25.85 28.98 -65.25
CA ALA A 432 25.26 27.69 -64.97
C ALA A 432 25.48 26.69 -66.09
N ARG A 433 25.40 25.40 -65.74
CA ARG A 433 25.19 24.30 -66.69
C ARG A 433 23.73 23.86 -66.59
N PHE A 434 23.01 23.96 -67.70
CA PHE A 434 21.59 23.64 -67.78
C PHE A 434 21.34 22.13 -67.90
N GLY A 435 22.24 21.44 -68.58
CA GLY A 435 22.21 19.99 -68.77
C GLY A 435 22.98 19.63 -70.05
N GLY A 436 23.54 18.42 -70.11
CA GLY A 436 24.28 17.98 -71.31
C GLY A 436 25.43 18.93 -71.66
N ASP A 437 25.34 19.54 -72.84
CA ASP A 437 26.21 20.52 -73.47
C ASP A 437 25.75 21.98 -73.35
N GLU A 438 24.66 22.25 -72.65
CA GLU A 438 24.08 23.59 -72.54
C GLU A 438 24.59 24.34 -71.31
N PHE A 439 25.04 25.57 -71.52
CA PHE A 439 25.47 26.51 -70.49
C PHE A 439 24.67 27.80 -70.60
N ALA A 440 24.52 28.52 -69.49
CA ALA A 440 23.83 29.80 -69.48
C ALA A 440 24.61 30.81 -68.64
N VAL A 441 24.61 32.07 -69.06
CA VAL A 441 25.25 33.18 -68.37
C VAL A 441 24.23 34.31 -68.19
N ILE A 442 24.18 34.86 -66.98
CA ILE A 442 23.46 36.09 -66.66
C ILE A 442 24.50 37.20 -66.52
N MET A 443 24.45 38.16 -67.43
CA MET A 443 25.20 39.39 -67.32
C MET A 443 24.39 40.42 -66.53
N ARG A 444 24.97 40.93 -65.44
CA ARG A 444 24.29 41.90 -64.56
C ARG A 444 24.80 43.31 -64.75
N ASP A 445 23.92 44.32 -64.76
CA ASP A 445 24.36 45.71 -64.90
C ASP A 445 25.14 45.91 -66.22
N VAL A 446 24.47 45.54 -67.31
CA VAL A 446 24.92 45.78 -68.68
C VAL A 446 24.69 47.26 -68.99
N GLN A 447 25.77 47.96 -69.35
CA GLN A 447 25.71 49.39 -69.68
C GLN A 447 25.57 49.62 -71.18
N ASP A 448 26.25 48.78 -71.99
CA ASP A 448 26.27 48.86 -73.45
C ASP A 448 26.06 47.47 -74.08
N ILE A 449 25.42 47.43 -75.24
CA ILE A 449 25.32 46.21 -76.06
C ILE A 449 26.71 45.67 -76.43
N LEU A 450 27.71 46.55 -76.58
CA LEU A 450 29.10 46.16 -76.81
C LEU A 450 29.70 45.30 -75.68
N ASP A 451 29.21 45.43 -74.44
CA ASP A 451 29.64 44.59 -73.32
C ASP A 451 29.16 43.14 -73.52
N VAL A 452 27.93 43.01 -74.01
CA VAL A 452 27.30 41.71 -74.29
C VAL A 452 27.99 41.05 -75.46
N GLU A 453 28.26 41.78 -76.54
CA GLU A 453 29.02 41.28 -77.68
C GLU A 453 30.42 40.82 -77.27
N ARG A 454 31.13 41.61 -76.47
CA ARG A 454 32.47 41.26 -75.98
C ARG A 454 32.46 39.98 -75.15
N THR A 455 31.47 39.81 -74.29
CA THR A 455 31.35 38.63 -73.44
C THR A 455 30.96 37.40 -74.27
N ALA A 456 30.03 37.53 -75.21
CA ALA A 456 29.67 36.47 -76.14
C ALA A 456 30.86 36.04 -77.00
N MET A 457 31.64 36.99 -77.53
CA MET A 457 32.86 36.71 -78.31
C MET A 457 33.94 36.03 -77.45
N SER A 458 34.14 36.50 -76.21
CA SER A 458 35.06 35.90 -75.24
C SER A 458 34.69 34.43 -74.93
N ILE A 459 33.40 34.14 -74.82
CA ILE A 459 32.89 32.77 -74.66
C ILE A 459 33.21 31.93 -75.90
N LEU A 460 32.86 32.41 -77.10
CA LEU A 460 33.11 31.71 -78.37
C LEU A 460 34.60 31.40 -78.58
N ASP A 461 35.47 32.38 -78.34
CA ASP A 461 36.92 32.24 -78.40
C ASP A 461 37.47 31.24 -77.38
N ALA A 462 36.94 31.24 -76.16
CA ALA A 462 37.37 30.31 -75.13
C ALA A 462 36.95 28.86 -75.43
N THR A 463 35.76 28.66 -76.03
CA THR A 463 35.29 27.35 -76.50
C THR A 463 36.11 26.81 -77.67
N SER A 464 36.42 27.66 -78.66
CA SER A 464 37.07 27.24 -79.91
C SER A 464 38.57 26.95 -79.80
N ARG A 465 39.21 27.33 -78.68
CA ARG A 465 40.61 26.99 -78.42
C ARG A 465 40.78 25.49 -78.13
N PRO A 466 41.79 24.80 -78.69
CA PRO A 466 42.05 23.39 -78.39
C PRO A 466 42.16 23.13 -76.88
N MET A 467 41.48 22.10 -76.39
CA MET A 467 41.56 21.62 -75.00
C MET A 467 42.42 20.37 -74.96
N SER A 468 43.51 20.39 -74.17
CA SER A 468 44.26 19.16 -73.88
C SER A 468 43.39 18.25 -73.00
N LEU A 469 42.91 17.14 -73.53
CA LEU A 469 42.21 16.10 -72.77
C LEU A 469 43.09 14.84 -72.69
N SER A 470 42.63 13.81 -71.99
CA SER A 470 43.34 12.53 -71.88
C SER A 470 43.69 11.87 -73.23
N VAL A 471 42.94 12.14 -74.30
CA VAL A 471 43.17 11.61 -75.66
C VAL A 471 43.97 12.56 -76.58
N GLY A 472 44.41 13.71 -76.07
CA GLY A 472 45.10 14.75 -76.86
C GLY A 472 44.29 16.05 -76.99
N ALA A 473 44.64 16.89 -77.96
CA ALA A 473 43.99 18.17 -78.17
C ALA A 473 42.64 18.00 -78.90
N VAL A 474 41.55 18.39 -78.25
CA VAL A 474 40.18 18.35 -78.80
C VAL A 474 39.64 19.76 -78.91
N THR A 475 39.02 20.07 -80.04
CA THR A 475 38.39 21.37 -80.30
C THR A 475 36.89 21.19 -80.48
N VAL A 476 36.09 22.04 -79.83
CA VAL A 476 34.64 22.12 -80.00
C VAL A 476 34.26 23.56 -80.34
N GLY A 477 33.16 23.72 -81.07
CA GLY A 477 32.56 25.05 -81.29
C GLY A 477 31.48 25.32 -80.24
N ALA A 478 30.93 26.53 -80.27
CA ALA A 478 29.72 26.84 -79.56
C ALA A 478 28.88 27.84 -80.36
N CYS A 479 27.57 27.81 -80.12
CA CYS A 479 26.65 28.83 -80.55
C CYS A 479 26.12 29.57 -79.30
N VAL A 480 25.89 30.87 -79.42
CA VAL A 480 25.36 31.69 -78.31
C VAL A 480 24.11 32.44 -78.76
N GLY A 481 23.00 32.23 -78.06
CA GLY A 481 21.79 33.05 -78.20
C GLY A 481 21.71 34.06 -77.07
N VAL A 482 21.36 35.30 -77.38
CA VAL A 482 21.36 36.39 -76.39
C VAL A 482 19.99 37.03 -76.28
N ALA A 483 19.50 37.21 -75.07
CA ALA A 483 18.31 38.00 -74.77
C ALA A 483 18.64 39.09 -73.75
N MET A 484 18.11 40.30 -73.94
CA MET A 484 18.31 41.43 -73.01
C MET A 484 17.00 41.91 -72.42
N VAL A 485 17.09 42.47 -71.22
CA VAL A 485 16.02 43.25 -70.59
C VAL A 485 16.57 44.63 -70.22
N ALA A 486 15.91 45.68 -70.68
CA ALA A 486 16.32 47.05 -70.38
C ALA A 486 15.96 47.43 -68.93
N SER A 487 16.60 48.49 -68.41
CA SER A 487 16.20 49.07 -67.12
C SER A 487 14.75 49.53 -67.17
N GLY A 488 13.96 49.17 -66.15
CA GLY A 488 12.53 49.48 -66.07
C GLY A 488 11.62 48.59 -66.93
N GLU A 489 12.18 47.71 -67.78
CA GLU A 489 11.39 46.77 -68.58
C GLU A 489 10.96 45.55 -67.75
N VAL A 490 9.75 45.04 -68.00
CA VAL A 490 9.22 43.86 -67.31
C VAL A 490 9.27 42.65 -68.25
N LYS A 491 10.21 41.74 -68.01
CA LYS A 491 10.25 40.41 -68.64
C LYS A 491 10.17 39.31 -67.60
N THR A 492 9.53 38.20 -67.93
CA THR A 492 9.57 36.98 -67.13
C THR A 492 10.78 36.12 -67.51
N PRO A 493 11.24 35.22 -66.62
CA PRO A 493 12.28 34.25 -66.96
C PRO A 493 11.98 33.48 -68.25
N ASP A 494 10.74 33.00 -68.43
CA ASP A 494 10.33 32.24 -69.61
C ASP A 494 10.48 33.06 -70.90
N MET A 495 10.09 34.35 -70.89
CA MET A 495 10.27 35.23 -72.05
C MET A 495 11.74 35.45 -72.41
N MET A 496 12.63 35.52 -71.41
CA MET A 496 14.07 35.65 -71.64
C MET A 496 14.63 34.37 -72.26
N PHE A 497 14.24 33.20 -71.76
CA PHE A 497 14.65 31.92 -72.34
C PHE A 497 14.13 31.74 -73.76
N ASP A 498 12.85 32.00 -74.01
CA ASP A 498 12.27 31.88 -75.35
C ASP A 498 12.93 32.82 -76.37
N ALA A 499 13.37 34.01 -75.94
CA ALA A 499 14.14 34.92 -76.78
C ALA A 499 15.56 34.43 -77.03
N ALA A 500 16.26 33.97 -75.98
CA ALA A 500 17.62 33.46 -76.09
C ALA A 500 17.69 32.15 -76.90
N ASP A 501 16.70 31.25 -76.76
CA ASP A 501 16.63 29.99 -77.50
C ASP A 501 16.35 30.21 -78.99
N ARG A 502 15.46 31.15 -79.34
CA ARG A 502 15.27 31.56 -80.74
C ARG A 502 16.56 32.12 -81.35
N ALA A 503 17.24 33.01 -80.63
CA ALA A 503 18.52 33.54 -81.09
C ALA A 503 19.59 32.42 -81.23
N LEU A 504 19.62 31.47 -80.29
CA LEU A 504 20.52 30.33 -80.36
C LEU A 504 20.21 29.42 -81.56
N TYR A 505 18.93 29.19 -81.84
CA TYR A 505 18.47 28.45 -83.02
C TYR A 505 18.96 29.11 -84.31
N ASP A 506 18.85 30.43 -84.42
CA ASP A 506 19.35 31.21 -85.56
C ASP A 506 20.87 31.14 -85.68
N ALA A 507 21.59 31.18 -84.55
CA ALA A 507 23.05 31.00 -84.52
C ALA A 507 23.46 29.61 -85.07
N LYS A 508 22.72 28.55 -84.68
CA LYS A 508 22.96 27.17 -85.14
C LYS A 508 22.71 26.98 -86.63
N HIS A 509 21.70 27.66 -87.19
CA HIS A 509 21.34 27.56 -88.61
C HIS A 509 22.11 28.55 -89.50
N GLY A 510 22.64 29.62 -88.93
CA GLY A 510 23.43 30.64 -89.62
C GLY A 510 24.88 30.24 -89.93
N GLY A 511 25.29 28.99 -89.69
CA GLY A 511 26.65 28.51 -89.94
C GLY A 511 27.47 28.15 -88.68
N ARG A 512 26.87 28.24 -87.48
CA ARG A 512 27.47 27.91 -86.18
C ARG A 512 28.68 28.79 -85.81
N GLY A 513 29.27 28.56 -84.64
CA GLY A 513 30.47 29.30 -84.19
C GLY A 513 30.26 30.81 -84.05
N ARG A 514 29.04 31.24 -83.74
CA ARG A 514 28.65 32.66 -83.68
C ARG A 514 27.67 32.91 -82.55
N PHE A 515 27.45 34.20 -82.25
CA PHE A 515 26.36 34.64 -81.41
C PHE A 515 25.28 35.34 -82.25
N VAL A 516 24.05 35.34 -81.75
CA VAL A 516 22.93 36.10 -82.31
C VAL A 516 22.22 36.83 -81.16
N LEU A 517 21.88 38.09 -81.39
CA LEU A 517 21.06 38.91 -80.48
C LEU A 517 19.59 38.70 -80.83
N GLY A 518 18.76 38.40 -79.83
CA GLY A 518 17.32 38.22 -80.00
C GLY A 518 16.57 39.53 -80.23
N ASP A 519 15.53 39.49 -81.07
CA ASP A 519 14.70 40.65 -81.41
C ASP A 519 14.00 41.22 -80.16
N GLY A 520 14.40 42.44 -79.79
CA GLY A 520 14.00 43.13 -78.56
C GLY A 520 15.07 44.08 -78.01
N ALA A 521 16.27 44.11 -78.59
CA ALA A 521 17.34 45.05 -78.28
C ALA A 521 17.04 46.46 -78.84
N CYS A 522 16.05 47.16 -78.29
CA CYS A 522 15.96 48.60 -78.43
C CYS A 522 16.61 49.24 -77.20
N VAL A 523 17.89 49.62 -77.32
CA VAL A 523 18.49 50.57 -76.38
C VAL A 523 17.98 51.95 -76.81
N ALA A 524 17.30 52.65 -75.91
CA ALA A 524 16.91 54.03 -76.15
C ALA A 524 18.18 54.91 -76.12
N ASP A 525 18.37 55.71 -77.17
CA ASP A 525 19.41 56.73 -77.31
C ASP A 525 19.41 57.77 -76.17
#